data_AF-A0A421BLV4-F1
#
_entry.id   AF-A0A421BLV4-F1
#
_cell.length_a   1.000
_cell.length_b   1.000
_cell.length_c   1.000
_cell.angle_alpha   90.00
_cell.angle_beta   90.00
_cell.angle_gamma   90.00
#
_symmetry.space_group_name_H-M   'P 1'
#
loop_
_entity.id
_entity.type
_entity.pdbx_description
1 polymer ?
#
loop_
_entity_poly.entity_id
_entity_poly.type
_entity_poly.pdbx_seq_one_letter_code
_entity_poly.pdbx_strand_id
1 'polypeptide(L)'
;MTSLTRLLPSEQITNISIGATHSMTGLFRVMTRSDLQPGDTIVWEYALNEINHNQRGHRTEDLLRFLEHLLRLCSRRGINFAAAVFTPRQIEALPARPAYYDALLQLFAHYGVPSFDVSPRWCAANRASRFPVKLFKDAAHYVLEPRLMRFIAEGVIDAIGRACVPAEVTPRYTGATVPRLVTPQDGVPFRNTILDLTLAEVPSASFTLSQDGHILGFFALCPPGLQTGLRLTLANGQTGGRWIRISTTPEGNYERPQFRAFSLLQADGAAWRCTRGDRLEVRPAEGTGRYYAEFELRAHLSAISRPFQPSFAGFLLEVAE
;
A
#
# COMPACT_ATOMS: atom_id res chain seq x y z
N MET A 1 -9.37 2.81 26.81
CA MET A 1 -8.29 2.72 25.80
C MET A 1 -7.46 3.99 25.85
N THR A 2 -6.14 3.86 26.00
CA THR A 2 -5.24 5.00 25.87
C THR A 2 -4.91 5.13 24.38
N SER A 3 -5.48 6.13 23.70
CA SER A 3 -5.09 6.45 22.32
C SER A 3 -3.78 7.24 22.32
N LEU A 4 -3.01 7.20 21.22
CA LEU A 4 -1.83 8.05 21.05
C LEU A 4 -2.14 9.53 21.32
N THR A 5 -3.33 10.00 20.94
CA THR A 5 -3.82 11.36 21.19
C THR A 5 -3.87 11.72 22.68
N ARG A 6 -4.07 10.75 23.57
CA ARG A 6 -4.04 11.00 25.03
C ARG A 6 -2.62 11.11 25.58
N LEU A 7 -1.65 10.48 24.91
CA LEU A 7 -0.25 10.46 25.31
C LEU A 7 0.56 11.58 24.63
N LEU A 8 0.06 12.12 23.52
CA LEU A 8 0.60 13.25 22.78
C LEU A 8 -0.48 14.35 22.63
N PRO A 9 -0.94 14.96 23.74
CA PRO A 9 -2.09 15.87 23.72
C PRO A 9 -1.82 17.19 22.98
N SER A 10 -0.55 17.54 22.74
CA SER A 10 -0.14 18.73 21.98
C SER A 10 -0.05 18.49 20.48
N GLU A 11 -0.10 17.23 20.02
CA GLU A 11 0.16 16.86 18.63
C GLU A 11 -1.13 16.63 17.84
N GLN A 12 -1.14 17.06 16.58
CA GLN A 12 -2.22 16.73 15.65
C GLN A 12 -1.96 15.36 15.01
N ILE A 13 -2.76 14.36 15.39
CA ILE A 13 -2.64 12.99 14.87
C ILE A 13 -3.76 12.73 13.86
N THR A 14 -3.37 12.39 12.63
CA THR A 14 -4.30 12.03 11.55
C THR A 14 -4.06 10.59 11.11
N ASN A 15 -5.10 9.74 11.16
CA ASN A 15 -5.02 8.40 10.59
C ASN A 15 -5.30 8.46 9.08
N ILE A 16 -4.30 8.09 8.28
CA ILE A 16 -4.39 8.04 6.81
C ILE A 16 -4.38 6.62 6.25
N SER A 17 -4.42 5.60 7.12
CA SER A 17 -4.30 4.19 6.77
C SER A 17 -5.55 3.66 6.08
N ILE A 18 -5.35 2.68 5.19
CA ILE A 18 -6.41 1.95 4.48
C ILE A 18 -6.22 0.46 4.77
N GLY A 19 -7.27 -0.19 5.26
CA GLY A 19 -7.24 -1.60 5.65
C GLY A 19 -7.00 -2.56 4.48
N ALA A 20 -6.33 -3.68 4.78
CA ALA A 20 -6.00 -4.76 3.82
C ALA A 20 -5.22 -4.27 2.58
N THR A 21 -4.19 -3.45 2.79
CA THR A 21 -3.33 -2.93 1.71
C THR A 21 -1.85 -3.01 2.07
N HIS A 22 -0.95 -2.76 1.11
CA HIS A 22 0.51 -2.78 1.27
C HIS A 22 1.14 -1.40 1.01
N SER A 23 2.48 -1.29 1.07
CA SER A 23 3.19 0.01 0.97
C SER A 23 2.94 0.81 -0.32
N MET A 24 2.42 0.21 -1.40
CA MET A 24 2.02 0.99 -2.59
C MET A 24 0.85 1.92 -2.27
N THR A 25 -0.09 1.49 -1.43
CA THR A 25 -1.16 2.34 -0.91
C THR A 25 -0.60 3.41 0.01
N GLY A 26 0.33 3.06 0.91
CA GLY A 26 1.01 4.04 1.76
C GLY A 26 1.69 5.15 0.96
N LEU A 27 2.42 4.78 -0.09
CA LEU A 27 3.04 5.70 -1.04
C LEU A 27 2.00 6.61 -1.71
N PHE A 28 0.91 6.04 -2.25
CA PHE A 28 -0.19 6.82 -2.82
C PHE A 28 -0.76 7.85 -1.83
N ARG A 29 -0.99 7.42 -0.58
CA ARG A 29 -1.55 8.29 0.46
C ARG A 29 -0.63 9.45 0.80
N VAL A 30 0.68 9.23 0.92
CA VAL A 30 1.64 10.31 1.17
C VAL A 30 1.77 11.23 -0.06
N MET A 31 1.73 10.68 -1.27
CA MET A 31 1.81 11.49 -2.50
C MET A 31 0.59 12.41 -2.71
N THR A 32 -0.59 11.99 -2.27
CA THR A 32 -1.85 12.74 -2.41
C THR A 32 -2.12 13.74 -1.28
N ARG A 33 -1.31 13.73 -0.21
CA ARG A 33 -1.45 14.66 0.91
C ARG A 33 -0.67 15.95 0.63
N SER A 34 -1.39 17.06 0.47
CA SER A 34 -0.83 18.40 0.29
C SER A 34 -0.53 19.11 1.61
N ASP A 35 -1.10 18.63 2.72
CA ASP A 35 -0.96 19.23 4.04
C ASP A 35 0.24 18.68 4.82
N LEU A 36 0.96 17.68 4.31
CA LEU A 36 2.21 17.22 4.91
C LEU A 36 3.33 18.23 4.68
N GLN A 37 4.02 18.62 5.76
CA GLN A 37 5.12 19.57 5.76
C GLN A 37 6.44 18.91 6.19
N PRO A 38 7.60 19.51 5.85
CA PRO A 38 8.87 19.11 6.45
C PRO A 38 8.80 19.16 7.98
N GLY A 39 9.31 18.13 8.65
CA GLY A 39 9.23 17.94 10.10
C GLY A 39 8.06 17.07 10.57
N ASP A 40 7.00 16.90 9.75
CA ASP A 40 5.93 15.95 10.06
C ASP A 40 6.47 14.53 10.17
N THR A 41 5.81 13.68 10.96
CA THR A 41 6.18 12.27 11.12
C THR A 41 5.14 11.34 10.50
N ILE A 42 5.60 10.49 9.58
CA ILE A 42 4.83 9.34 9.11
C ILE A 42 5.15 8.13 9.99
N VAL A 43 4.10 7.58 10.62
CA VAL A 43 4.17 6.27 11.28
C VAL A 43 3.66 5.23 10.32
N TRP A 44 4.55 4.32 9.92
CA TRP A 44 4.22 3.25 8.99
C TRP A 44 3.89 1.97 9.73
N GLU A 45 2.74 1.38 9.40
CA GLU A 45 2.21 0.15 10.00
C GLU A 45 1.60 -0.74 8.90
N TYR A 46 2.44 -1.32 8.02
CA TYR A 46 1.95 -2.22 6.97
C TYR A 46 2.60 -3.60 6.95
N ALA A 47 3.56 -3.88 7.83
CA ALA A 47 4.31 -5.14 7.86
C ALA A 47 3.37 -6.37 7.88
N LEU A 48 2.30 -6.32 8.68
CA LEU A 48 1.34 -7.43 8.78
C LEU A 48 0.66 -7.74 7.44
N ASN A 49 0.21 -6.71 6.73
CA ASN A 49 -0.45 -6.90 5.44
C ASN A 49 0.58 -7.34 4.39
N GLU A 50 1.76 -6.76 4.38
CA GLU A 50 2.80 -7.13 3.41
C GLU A 50 3.25 -8.58 3.56
N ILE A 51 3.38 -9.09 4.78
CA ILE A 51 3.65 -10.51 4.99
C ILE A 51 2.52 -11.37 4.41
N ASN A 52 1.25 -10.98 4.61
CA ASN A 52 0.12 -11.70 4.01
C ASN A 52 0.13 -11.63 2.47
N HIS A 53 0.56 -10.52 1.87
CA HIS A 53 0.73 -10.39 0.42
C HIS A 53 1.90 -11.25 -0.08
N ASN A 54 3.02 -11.27 0.64
CA ASN A 54 4.20 -12.09 0.32
C ASN A 54 3.86 -13.59 0.36
N GLN A 55 3.14 -14.04 1.37
CA GLN A 55 2.63 -15.42 1.45
C GLN A 55 1.68 -15.80 0.31
N ARG A 56 1.09 -14.81 -0.39
CA ARG A 56 0.24 -14.99 -1.57
C ARG A 56 0.98 -14.82 -2.89
N GLY A 57 2.30 -14.79 -2.85
CA GLY A 57 3.15 -14.82 -4.03
C GLY A 57 3.71 -13.47 -4.47
N HIS A 58 3.42 -12.37 -3.75
CA HIS A 58 4.17 -11.12 -3.98
C HIS A 58 5.64 -11.34 -3.64
N ARG A 59 6.53 -11.00 -4.57
CA ARG A 59 7.98 -11.08 -4.31
C ARG A 59 8.37 -10.06 -3.24
N THR A 60 9.32 -10.45 -2.39
CA THR A 60 9.83 -9.61 -1.31
C THR A 60 10.35 -8.28 -1.85
N GLU A 61 11.10 -8.33 -2.95
CA GLU A 61 11.74 -7.18 -3.58
C GLU A 61 10.71 -6.18 -4.12
N ASP A 62 9.57 -6.66 -4.63
CA ASP A 62 8.52 -5.80 -5.17
C ASP A 62 7.80 -5.03 -4.07
N LEU A 63 7.51 -5.69 -2.94
CA LEU A 63 6.92 -5.03 -1.77
C LEU A 63 7.87 -3.99 -1.19
N LEU A 64 9.14 -4.36 -1.01
CA LEU A 64 10.17 -3.48 -0.49
C LEU A 64 10.50 -2.33 -1.44
N ARG A 65 10.32 -2.49 -2.75
CA ARG A 65 10.44 -1.40 -3.74
C ARG A 65 9.47 -0.26 -3.42
N PHE A 66 8.21 -0.57 -3.11
CA PHE A 66 7.22 0.46 -2.78
C PHE A 66 7.51 1.15 -1.45
N LEU A 67 7.97 0.40 -0.46
CA LEU A 67 8.40 0.96 0.82
C LEU A 67 9.63 1.86 0.64
N GLU A 68 10.62 1.43 -0.14
CA GLU A 68 11.81 2.24 -0.43
C GLU A 68 11.45 3.54 -1.15
N HIS A 69 10.54 3.49 -2.12
CA HIS A 69 10.00 4.70 -2.76
C HIS A 69 9.34 5.65 -1.77
N LEU A 70 8.61 5.11 -0.79
CA LEU A 70 8.00 5.90 0.29
C LEU A 70 9.07 6.53 1.20
N LEU A 71 10.07 5.76 1.63
CA LEU A 71 11.19 6.28 2.45
C LEU A 71 11.92 7.42 1.73
N ARG A 72 12.24 7.23 0.45
CA ARG A 72 12.90 8.25 -0.38
C ARG A 72 12.01 9.46 -0.63
N LEU A 73 10.70 9.27 -0.75
CA LEU A 73 9.75 10.39 -0.83
C LEU A 73 9.74 11.21 0.45
N CYS A 74 9.73 10.57 1.62
CA CYS A 74 9.84 11.24 2.91
C CYS A 74 11.17 11.98 3.05
N SER A 75 12.28 11.34 2.65
CA SER A 75 13.62 11.95 2.62
C SER A 75 13.63 13.27 1.84
N ARG A 76 13.20 13.24 0.57
CA ARG A 76 13.14 14.43 -0.30
C ARG A 76 12.18 15.53 0.19
N ARG A 77 11.16 15.18 0.98
CA ARG A 77 10.19 16.13 1.54
C ARG A 77 10.57 16.60 2.95
N GLY A 78 11.69 16.13 3.51
CA GLY A 78 12.07 16.44 4.90
C GLY A 78 11.09 15.90 5.94
N ILE A 79 10.37 14.83 5.62
CA ILE A 79 9.38 14.19 6.48
C ILE A 79 10.07 13.11 7.31
N ASN A 80 9.86 13.14 8.63
CA ASN A 80 10.34 12.12 9.55
C ASN A 80 9.58 10.80 9.35
N PHE A 81 10.26 9.68 9.59
CA PHE A 81 9.67 8.37 9.44
C PHE A 81 9.94 7.51 10.68
N ALA A 82 8.90 6.82 11.15
CA ALA A 82 8.99 5.78 12.16
C ALA A 82 8.22 4.54 11.70
N ALA A 83 8.78 3.37 11.96
CA ALA A 83 8.13 2.11 11.65
C ALA A 83 7.58 1.44 12.90
N ALA A 84 6.35 0.95 12.83
CA ALA A 84 5.78 0.07 13.83
C ALA A 84 5.51 -1.29 13.16
N VAL A 85 6.23 -2.32 13.61
CA VAL A 85 6.25 -3.64 12.97
C VAL A 85 5.39 -4.60 13.79
N PHE A 86 4.35 -5.08 13.10
CA PHE A 86 3.36 -6.03 13.60
C PHE A 86 3.42 -7.28 12.75
N THR A 87 3.20 -8.43 13.38
CA THR A 87 3.26 -9.75 12.76
C THR A 87 1.94 -10.49 12.99
N PRO A 88 1.40 -11.19 11.98
CA PRO A 88 0.19 -11.96 12.16
C PRO A 88 0.49 -13.26 12.93
N ARG A 89 -0.56 -13.84 13.53
CA ARG A 89 -0.44 -14.96 14.48
C ARG A 89 0.29 -16.16 13.88
N GLN A 90 0.00 -16.48 12.62
CA GLN A 90 0.63 -17.61 11.95
C GLN A 90 2.15 -17.44 11.80
N ILE A 91 2.64 -16.20 11.71
CA ILE A 91 4.08 -15.91 11.59
C ILE A 91 4.77 -16.05 12.93
N GLU A 92 4.14 -15.59 14.01
CA GLU A 92 4.64 -15.79 15.38
C GLU A 92 4.69 -17.27 15.79
N ALA A 93 3.90 -18.12 15.14
CA ALA A 93 3.92 -19.56 15.37
C ALA A 93 5.06 -20.29 14.63
N LEU A 94 5.66 -19.67 13.61
CA LEU A 94 6.72 -20.32 12.82
C LEU A 94 7.99 -20.53 13.65
N PRO A 95 8.77 -21.60 13.38
CA PRO A 95 10.07 -21.80 14.02
C PRO A 95 11.09 -20.69 13.71
N ALA A 96 10.98 -20.12 12.51
CA ALA A 96 11.81 -19.02 12.02
C ALA A 96 10.95 -18.00 11.29
N ARG A 97 11.35 -16.72 11.34
CA ARG A 97 10.63 -15.63 10.66
C ARG A 97 10.83 -15.74 9.14
N PRO A 98 9.86 -15.30 8.32
CA PRO A 98 10.02 -15.26 6.87
C PRO A 98 11.14 -14.29 6.45
N ALA A 99 11.82 -14.60 5.35
CA ALA A 99 12.90 -13.75 4.80
C ALA A 99 12.44 -12.30 4.51
N TYR A 100 11.18 -12.11 4.16
CA TYR A 100 10.57 -10.78 4.01
C TYR A 100 10.81 -9.88 5.24
N TYR A 101 10.64 -10.47 6.42
CA TYR A 101 10.71 -9.75 7.68
C TYR A 101 12.12 -9.21 7.96
N ASP A 102 13.13 -10.05 7.74
CA ASP A 102 14.53 -9.63 7.94
C ASP A 102 14.94 -8.59 6.91
N ALA A 103 14.51 -8.76 5.65
CA ALA A 103 14.75 -7.78 4.60
C ALA A 103 14.08 -6.42 4.89
N LEU A 104 12.87 -6.42 5.47
CA LEU A 104 12.18 -5.23 5.93
C LEU A 104 12.97 -4.48 7.02
N LEU A 105 13.42 -5.20 8.06
CA LEU A 105 14.20 -4.58 9.14
C LEU A 105 15.56 -4.07 8.64
N GLN A 106 16.20 -4.80 7.73
CA GLN A 106 17.43 -4.35 7.09
C GLN A 106 17.23 -3.11 6.22
N LEU A 107 16.08 -2.97 5.57
CA LEU A 107 15.74 -1.77 4.81
C LEU A 107 15.59 -0.56 5.75
N PHE A 108 14.88 -0.70 6.87
CA PHE A 108 14.79 0.38 7.87
C PHE A 108 16.18 0.77 8.40
N ALA A 109 17.00 -0.21 8.77
CA ALA A 109 18.37 0.04 9.22
C ALA A 109 19.23 0.76 8.17
N HIS A 110 19.09 0.38 6.89
CA HIS A 110 19.80 1.01 5.77
C HIS A 110 19.51 2.51 5.64
N TYR A 111 18.25 2.90 5.85
CA TYR A 111 17.80 4.30 5.81
C TYR A 111 17.87 5.02 7.17
N GLY A 112 18.41 4.37 8.21
CA GLY A 112 18.49 4.93 9.56
C GLY A 112 17.13 5.09 10.26
N VAL A 113 16.09 4.41 9.78
CA VAL A 113 14.72 4.56 10.30
C VAL A 113 14.56 3.78 11.61
N PRO A 114 14.09 4.42 12.69
CA PRO A 114 13.76 3.71 13.92
C PRO A 114 12.52 2.83 13.73
N SER A 115 12.62 1.57 14.17
CA SER A 115 11.49 0.63 14.17
C SER A 115 11.14 0.16 15.58
N PHE A 116 9.86 0.22 15.93
CA PHE A 116 9.29 -0.48 17.06
C PHE A 116 8.73 -1.82 16.61
N ASP A 117 9.42 -2.90 16.96
CA ASP A 117 9.01 -4.26 16.65
C ASP A 117 8.33 -4.90 17.86
N VAL A 118 7.02 -5.12 17.76
CA VAL A 118 6.15 -5.44 18.90
C VAL A 118 6.54 -6.77 19.53
N SER A 119 6.69 -7.82 18.71
CA SER A 119 6.88 -9.20 19.19
C SER A 119 8.16 -9.38 20.01
N PRO A 120 9.37 -9.06 19.50
CA PRO A 120 10.59 -9.29 20.25
C PRO A 120 10.72 -8.33 21.43
N ARG A 121 10.24 -7.08 21.32
CA ARG A 121 10.26 -6.16 22.47
C ARG A 121 9.33 -6.64 23.58
N TRP A 122 8.14 -7.14 23.27
CA TRP A 122 7.24 -7.70 24.29
C TRP A 122 7.86 -8.93 24.95
N CYS A 123 8.45 -9.82 24.15
CA CYS A 123 9.12 -11.02 24.65
C CYS A 123 10.27 -10.67 25.60
N ALA A 124 11.13 -9.73 25.22
CA ALA A 124 12.21 -9.24 26.07
C ALA A 124 11.68 -8.63 27.38
N ALA A 125 10.68 -7.74 27.32
CA ALA A 125 10.10 -7.09 28.48
C ALA A 125 9.41 -8.06 29.46
N ASN A 126 8.93 -9.20 28.97
CA ASN A 126 8.21 -10.21 29.77
C ASN A 126 9.01 -11.49 30.00
N ARG A 127 10.29 -11.54 29.60
CA ARG A 127 11.15 -12.75 29.65
C ARG A 127 10.48 -13.97 29.02
N ALA A 128 9.73 -13.76 27.94
CA ALA A 128 9.09 -14.83 27.18
C ALA A 128 9.97 -15.25 26.01
N SER A 129 9.99 -16.55 25.70
CA SER A 129 10.71 -17.07 24.53
C SER A 129 9.98 -16.83 23.22
N ARG A 130 8.65 -16.61 23.26
CA ARG A 130 7.79 -16.37 22.10
C ARG A 130 6.64 -15.44 22.45
N PHE A 131 6.11 -14.77 21.42
CA PHE A 131 4.96 -13.89 21.59
C PHE A 131 3.70 -14.74 21.87
N PRO A 132 2.98 -14.52 22.98
CA PRO A 132 1.90 -15.41 23.39
C PRO A 132 0.70 -15.38 22.43
N VAL A 133 0.24 -16.56 22.01
CA VAL A 133 -0.95 -16.72 21.14
C VAL A 133 -2.20 -16.06 21.73
N LYS A 134 -2.36 -16.05 23.06
CA LYS A 134 -3.48 -15.39 23.76
C LYS A 134 -3.54 -13.87 23.57
N LEU A 135 -2.48 -13.25 23.04
CA LEU A 135 -2.46 -11.83 22.71
C LEU A 135 -3.03 -11.53 21.32
N PHE A 136 -3.57 -12.54 20.64
CA PHE A 136 -4.29 -12.40 19.38
C PHE A 136 -5.79 -12.64 19.57
N LYS A 137 -6.62 -11.75 19.01
CA LYS A 137 -8.06 -11.93 18.88
C LYS A 137 -8.38 -12.93 17.77
N ASP A 138 -7.67 -12.83 16.65
CA ASP A 138 -7.81 -13.69 15.48
C ASP A 138 -6.46 -13.87 14.77
N ALA A 139 -6.43 -14.31 13.52
CA ALA A 139 -5.17 -14.55 12.79
C ALA A 139 -4.37 -13.26 12.52
N ALA A 140 -5.03 -12.11 12.43
CA ALA A 140 -4.44 -10.83 12.02
C ALA A 140 -4.45 -9.77 13.12
N HIS A 141 -5.35 -9.84 14.10
CA HIS A 141 -5.54 -8.76 15.08
C HIS A 141 -5.09 -9.16 16.48
N TYR A 142 -4.38 -8.25 17.16
CA TYR A 142 -4.10 -8.36 18.59
C TYR A 142 -5.37 -8.17 19.43
N VAL A 143 -5.38 -8.76 20.64
CA VAL A 143 -6.44 -8.49 21.62
C VAL A 143 -6.36 -7.05 22.10
N LEU A 144 -7.51 -6.41 22.35
CA LEU A 144 -7.59 -5.06 22.90
C LEU A 144 -7.41 -5.06 24.43
N GLU A 145 -6.43 -5.82 24.91
CA GLU A 145 -6.10 -5.91 26.33
C GLU A 145 -5.29 -4.66 26.77
N PRO A 146 -5.66 -3.99 27.88
CA PRO A 146 -5.08 -2.69 28.24
C PRO A 146 -3.55 -2.67 28.38
N ARG A 147 -2.92 -3.72 28.92
CA ARG A 147 -1.47 -3.78 29.09
C ARG A 147 -0.75 -3.90 27.75
N LEU A 148 -1.22 -4.76 26.85
CA LEU A 148 -0.67 -4.85 25.49
C LEU A 148 -0.84 -3.54 24.72
N MET A 149 -2.03 -2.95 24.74
CA MET A 149 -2.30 -1.70 24.03
C MET A 149 -1.44 -0.54 24.56
N ARG A 150 -1.25 -0.47 25.89
CA ARG A 150 -0.34 0.51 26.49
C ARG A 150 1.11 0.28 26.05
N PHE A 151 1.59 -0.96 26.10
CA PHE A 151 2.95 -1.31 25.68
C PHE A 151 3.21 -0.92 24.22
N ILE A 152 2.26 -1.20 23.33
CA ILE A 152 2.35 -0.82 21.91
C ILE A 152 2.37 0.70 21.77
N ALA A 153 1.45 1.40 22.44
CA ALA A 153 1.39 2.86 22.36
C ALA A 153 2.67 3.53 22.85
N GLU A 154 3.21 3.11 24.00
CA GLU A 154 4.48 3.61 24.56
C GLU A 154 5.65 3.33 23.61
N GLY A 155 5.71 2.13 23.04
CA GLY A 155 6.74 1.75 22.08
C GLY A 155 6.70 2.54 20.77
N VAL A 156 5.49 2.82 20.26
CA VAL A 156 5.29 3.67 19.08
C VAL A 156 5.67 5.13 19.39
N ILE A 157 5.32 5.66 20.56
CA ILE A 157 5.73 7.01 20.98
C ILE A 157 7.24 7.12 21.08
N ASP A 158 7.89 6.12 21.65
CA ASP A 158 9.35 6.02 21.72
C ASP A 158 9.99 5.96 20.32
N ALA A 159 9.35 5.30 19.35
CA ALA A 159 9.79 5.34 17.94
C ALA A 159 9.56 6.71 17.29
N ILE A 160 8.42 7.37 17.55
CA ILE A 160 8.13 8.73 17.08
C ILE A 160 9.14 9.73 17.64
N GLY A 161 9.48 9.65 18.93
CA GLY A 161 10.46 10.54 19.56
C GLY A 161 11.89 10.39 19.03
N ARG A 162 12.16 9.30 18.31
CA ARG A 162 13.43 9.08 17.58
C ARG A 162 13.27 9.20 16.06
N ALA A 163 12.06 9.45 15.56
CA ALA A 163 11.79 9.52 14.14
C ALA A 163 12.71 10.56 13.50
N CYS A 164 13.23 10.22 12.34
CA CYS A 164 14.14 11.07 11.61
C CYS A 164 13.77 11.05 10.13
N VAL A 165 14.23 12.06 9.39
CA VAL A 165 14.18 12.03 7.94
C VAL A 165 15.01 10.83 7.47
N PRO A 166 14.48 9.91 6.64
CA PRO A 166 15.24 8.78 6.12
C PRO A 166 16.52 9.25 5.43
N ALA A 167 17.63 8.58 5.70
CA ALA A 167 18.94 8.97 5.18
C ALA A 167 19.00 8.92 3.64
N GLU A 168 19.72 9.85 3.03
CA GLU A 168 20.03 9.81 1.60
C GLU A 168 21.17 8.81 1.35
N VAL A 169 20.78 7.58 1.01
CA VAL A 169 21.69 6.46 0.76
C VAL A 169 21.39 5.82 -0.60
N THR A 170 22.34 5.07 -1.14
CA THR A 170 22.15 4.34 -2.40
C THR A 170 20.93 3.40 -2.30
N PRO A 171 19.95 3.50 -3.20
CA PRO A 171 18.76 2.65 -3.15
C PRO A 171 19.08 1.17 -3.42
N ARG A 172 18.38 0.26 -2.73
CA ARG A 172 18.55 -1.19 -2.85
C ARG A 172 17.58 -1.84 -3.83
N TYR A 173 16.36 -1.33 -3.96
CA TYR A 173 15.26 -1.97 -4.69
C TYR A 173 14.74 -1.13 -5.87
N THR A 174 14.95 0.19 -5.84
CA THR A 174 14.34 1.16 -6.77
C THR A 174 15.34 1.73 -7.79
N GLY A 175 16.64 1.61 -7.56
CA GLY A 175 17.67 2.28 -8.36
C GLY A 175 17.52 3.82 -8.36
N ALA A 176 18.16 4.51 -9.30
CA ALA A 176 18.08 5.97 -9.45
C ALA A 176 16.79 6.41 -10.16
N THR A 177 15.64 6.07 -9.56
CA THR A 177 14.31 6.40 -10.09
C THR A 177 13.43 7.08 -9.04
N VAL A 178 12.38 7.77 -9.51
CA VAL A 178 11.36 8.43 -8.68
C VAL A 178 9.96 8.01 -9.08
N PRO A 179 9.05 7.84 -8.09
CA PRO A 179 7.65 7.64 -8.36
C PRO A 179 6.98 8.98 -8.69
N ARG A 180 6.05 8.93 -9.64
CA ARG A 180 5.12 9.98 -10.02
C ARG A 180 3.71 9.39 -10.01
N LEU A 181 2.81 10.06 -9.30
CA LEU A 181 1.42 9.66 -9.29
C LEU A 181 0.71 10.42 -10.40
N VAL A 182 0.09 9.68 -11.31
CA VAL A 182 -0.75 10.26 -12.36
C VAL A 182 -2.20 10.03 -11.97
N THR A 183 -2.89 11.11 -11.64
CA THR A 183 -4.32 11.10 -11.29
C THR A 183 -5.16 11.68 -12.43
N PRO A 184 -6.46 11.37 -12.48
CA PRO A 184 -7.40 12.06 -13.36
C PRO A 184 -7.40 13.57 -13.08
N GLN A 185 -7.34 14.39 -14.14
CA GLN A 185 -7.50 15.85 -14.04
C GLN A 185 -8.98 16.22 -13.93
N ASP A 186 -9.80 15.60 -14.78
CA ASP A 186 -11.25 15.67 -14.76
C ASP A 186 -11.83 14.33 -14.30
N GLY A 187 -13.00 14.38 -13.66
CA GLY A 187 -13.67 13.17 -13.20
C GLY A 187 -14.71 13.41 -12.11
N VAL A 188 -15.17 12.32 -11.52
CA VAL A 188 -16.15 12.35 -10.43
C VAL A 188 -15.41 12.45 -9.09
N PRO A 189 -15.72 13.45 -8.24
CA PRO A 189 -15.12 13.53 -6.93
C PRO A 189 -15.63 12.40 -6.03
N PHE A 190 -14.72 11.81 -5.26
CA PHE A 190 -15.03 10.87 -4.20
C PHE A 190 -14.39 11.33 -2.90
N ARG A 191 -15.21 11.49 -1.87
CA ARG A 191 -14.76 11.91 -0.55
C ARG A 191 -15.35 11.06 0.56
N ASN A 192 -14.50 10.67 1.49
CA ASN A 192 -14.90 10.13 2.79
C ASN A 192 -13.96 10.69 3.87
N THR A 193 -14.00 10.13 5.07
CA THR A 193 -13.18 10.62 6.20
C THR A 193 -11.67 10.43 6.01
N ILE A 194 -11.24 9.58 5.08
CA ILE A 194 -9.84 9.21 4.86
C ILE A 194 -9.38 9.62 3.45
N LEU A 195 -10.25 9.57 2.44
CA LEU A 195 -9.94 9.79 1.03
C LEU A 195 -10.63 11.05 0.50
N ASP A 196 -9.91 11.79 -0.32
CA ASP A 196 -10.42 12.87 -1.17
C ASP A 196 -9.74 12.70 -2.53
N LEU A 197 -10.50 12.27 -3.54
CA LEU A 197 -9.99 11.75 -4.81
C LEU A 197 -10.83 12.25 -5.98
N THR A 198 -10.18 12.45 -7.12
CA THR A 198 -10.86 12.54 -8.43
C THR A 198 -10.79 11.17 -9.12
N LEU A 199 -11.94 10.62 -9.49
CA LEU A 199 -12.04 9.34 -10.20
C LEU A 199 -12.31 9.56 -11.67
N ALA A 200 -11.56 8.89 -12.54
CA ALA A 200 -11.83 8.95 -13.97
C ALA A 200 -13.14 8.21 -14.28
N GLU A 201 -13.95 8.80 -15.16
CA GLU A 201 -15.14 8.16 -15.71
C GLU A 201 -14.73 7.05 -16.68
N VAL A 202 -15.23 5.85 -16.45
CA VAL A 202 -14.99 4.68 -17.29
C VAL A 202 -16.29 4.42 -18.05
N PRO A 203 -16.29 4.32 -19.41
CA PRO A 203 -15.22 3.82 -20.27
C PRO A 203 -14.31 4.86 -20.95
N SER A 204 -14.50 6.16 -20.73
CA SER A 204 -13.80 7.23 -21.45
C SER A 204 -12.41 7.57 -20.89
N ALA A 205 -12.05 7.00 -19.73
CA ALA A 205 -10.78 7.23 -19.05
C ALA A 205 -9.58 6.88 -19.92
N SER A 206 -8.77 7.91 -20.21
CA SER A 206 -7.54 7.73 -20.96
C SER A 206 -6.49 8.78 -20.63
N PHE A 207 -5.23 8.35 -20.57
CA PHE A 207 -4.10 9.13 -20.12
C PHE A 207 -2.99 9.07 -21.16
N THR A 208 -2.59 10.23 -21.67
CA THR A 208 -1.38 10.35 -22.49
C THR A 208 -0.18 10.54 -21.58
N LEU A 209 0.83 9.68 -21.72
CA LEU A 209 2.01 9.73 -20.87
C LEU A 209 2.92 10.89 -21.28
N SER A 210 3.29 11.71 -20.31
CA SER A 210 4.08 12.93 -20.53
C SER A 210 5.58 12.66 -20.63
N GLN A 211 6.05 11.46 -20.27
CA GLN A 211 7.45 11.11 -20.17
C GLN A 211 7.66 9.59 -20.23
N ASP A 212 8.90 9.19 -20.52
CA ASP A 212 9.35 7.80 -20.50
C ASP A 212 9.42 7.26 -19.06
N GLY A 213 9.14 5.97 -18.89
CA GLY A 213 9.20 5.34 -17.57
C GLY A 213 8.61 3.93 -17.54
N HIS A 214 8.17 3.55 -16.34
CA HIS A 214 7.57 2.25 -16.05
C HIS A 214 6.32 2.42 -15.19
N ILE A 215 5.17 1.95 -15.67
CA ILE A 215 3.96 1.88 -14.84
C ILE A 215 4.13 0.71 -13.87
N LEU A 216 4.14 1.00 -12.56
CA LEU A 216 4.33 0.01 -11.50
C LEU A 216 3.01 -0.60 -11.01
N GLY A 217 1.91 0.14 -11.13
CA GLY A 217 0.61 -0.30 -10.63
C GLY A 217 -0.46 0.76 -10.76
N PHE A 218 -1.68 0.37 -10.40
CA PHE A 218 -2.89 1.17 -10.57
C PHE A 218 -3.67 1.29 -9.27
N PHE A 219 -4.53 2.29 -9.18
CA PHE A 219 -5.38 2.52 -8.02
C PHE A 219 -6.84 2.57 -8.44
N ALA A 220 -7.70 1.87 -7.71
CA ALA A 220 -9.13 1.88 -7.98
C ALA A 220 -9.98 1.83 -6.71
N LEU A 221 -11.21 2.34 -6.81
CA LEU A 221 -12.29 2.09 -5.85
C LEU A 221 -13.15 0.92 -6.33
N CYS A 222 -13.17 -0.14 -5.55
CA CYS A 222 -13.95 -1.33 -5.78
C CYS A 222 -15.35 -1.15 -5.16
N PRO A 223 -16.43 -1.08 -5.96
CA PRO A 223 -17.77 -0.88 -5.43
C PRO A 223 -18.28 -2.14 -4.68
N PRO A 224 -19.04 -1.96 -3.60
CA PRO A 224 -19.66 -3.07 -2.88
C PRO A 224 -20.78 -3.72 -3.70
N GLY A 225 -20.98 -5.03 -3.53
CA GLY A 225 -22.14 -5.74 -4.06
C GLY A 225 -22.20 -5.93 -5.59
N LEU A 226 -21.21 -5.45 -6.34
CA LEU A 226 -21.17 -5.57 -7.80
C LEU A 226 -20.03 -6.47 -8.26
N GLN A 227 -20.28 -7.34 -9.25
CA GLN A 227 -19.20 -8.03 -9.95
C GLN A 227 -18.69 -7.14 -11.07
N THR A 228 -17.54 -6.52 -10.88
CA THR A 228 -16.93 -5.58 -11.82
C THR A 228 -15.44 -5.86 -12.00
N GLY A 229 -14.91 -5.39 -13.11
CA GLY A 229 -13.48 -5.38 -13.38
C GLY A 229 -13.11 -4.26 -14.34
N LEU A 230 -11.81 -3.96 -14.40
CA LEU A 230 -11.24 -3.00 -15.32
C LEU A 230 -10.33 -3.71 -16.31
N ARG A 231 -10.39 -3.30 -17.57
CA ARG A 231 -9.39 -3.62 -18.59
C ARG A 231 -8.51 -2.40 -18.78
N LEU A 232 -7.23 -2.58 -18.54
CA LEU A 232 -6.18 -1.59 -18.73
C LEU A 232 -5.45 -1.94 -20.02
N THR A 233 -5.20 -0.96 -20.88
CA THR A 233 -4.48 -1.17 -22.14
C THR A 233 -3.47 -0.04 -22.33
N LEU A 234 -2.20 -0.39 -22.46
CA LEU A 234 -1.14 0.54 -22.84
C LEU A 234 -0.92 0.44 -24.36
N ALA A 235 -1.39 1.44 -25.08
CA ALA A 235 -1.20 1.59 -26.52
C ALA A 235 0.09 2.39 -26.79
N ASN A 236 1.04 1.78 -27.50
CA ASN A 236 2.39 2.30 -27.71
C ASN A 236 2.70 2.60 -29.19
N GLY A 237 1.68 2.98 -29.98
CA GLY A 237 1.81 3.28 -31.41
C GLY A 237 2.20 2.10 -32.32
N GLN A 238 2.60 0.95 -31.74
CA GLN A 238 2.90 -0.29 -32.45
C GLN A 238 1.72 -1.27 -32.34
N THR A 239 1.55 -2.11 -33.35
CA THR A 239 0.58 -3.20 -33.34
C THR A 239 0.92 -4.22 -32.25
N GLY A 240 0.16 -4.24 -31.16
CA GLY A 240 0.27 -5.24 -30.09
C GLY A 240 0.38 -4.71 -28.66
N GLY A 241 -0.27 -3.57 -28.36
CA GLY A 241 -0.25 -2.95 -27.02
C GLY A 241 -0.50 -3.94 -25.87
N ARG A 242 0.09 -3.66 -24.70
CA ARG A 242 -0.07 -4.51 -23.51
C ARG A 242 -1.42 -4.27 -22.87
N TRP A 243 -2.01 -5.30 -22.29
CA TRP A 243 -3.27 -5.16 -21.56
C TRP A 243 -3.36 -6.15 -20.41
N ILE A 244 -4.19 -5.80 -19.42
CA ILE A 244 -4.53 -6.68 -18.30
C ILE A 244 -5.99 -6.47 -17.91
N ARG A 245 -6.60 -7.52 -17.37
CA ARG A 245 -7.91 -7.46 -16.71
C ARG A 245 -7.72 -7.61 -15.21
N ILE A 246 -8.15 -6.60 -14.46
CA ILE A 246 -8.15 -6.60 -13.00
C ILE A 246 -9.58 -6.70 -12.48
N SER A 247 -9.77 -7.46 -11.41
CA SER A 247 -11.04 -7.56 -10.69
C SER A 247 -11.15 -6.38 -9.75
N THR A 248 -12.31 -5.73 -9.74
CA THR A 248 -12.69 -4.73 -8.74
C THR A 248 -13.85 -5.25 -7.89
N THR A 249 -14.00 -6.57 -7.83
CA THR A 249 -15.08 -7.26 -7.11
C THR A 249 -14.57 -7.74 -5.75
N PRO A 250 -15.06 -7.20 -4.63
CA PRO A 250 -14.70 -7.71 -3.32
C PRO A 250 -15.16 -9.15 -3.11
N GLU A 251 -14.37 -9.95 -2.39
CA GLU A 251 -14.71 -11.34 -2.07
C GLU A 251 -15.87 -11.41 -1.06
N GLY A 252 -15.84 -10.53 -0.06
CA GLY A 252 -16.84 -10.43 1.01
C GLY A 252 -17.99 -9.46 0.73
N ASN A 253 -19.00 -9.52 1.61
CA ASN A 253 -20.16 -8.63 1.60
C ASN A 253 -19.82 -7.31 2.30
N TYR A 254 -18.95 -6.52 1.69
CA TYR A 254 -18.65 -5.17 2.17
C TYR A 254 -19.80 -4.24 1.83
N GLU A 255 -20.14 -3.33 2.75
CA GLU A 255 -21.18 -2.31 2.54
C GLU A 255 -20.63 -1.02 1.94
N ARG A 256 -19.30 -0.85 1.93
CA ARG A 256 -18.62 0.39 1.52
C ARG A 256 -17.64 0.13 0.39
N PRO A 257 -17.40 1.11 -0.50
CA PRO A 257 -16.35 1.02 -1.50
C PRO A 257 -14.98 0.79 -0.88
N GLN A 258 -14.17 -0.06 -1.51
CA GLN A 258 -12.82 -0.39 -1.05
C GLN A 258 -11.78 0.24 -1.98
N PHE A 259 -10.85 1.00 -1.42
CA PHE A 259 -9.69 1.46 -2.20
C PHE A 259 -8.66 0.34 -2.30
N ARG A 260 -8.19 0.08 -3.52
CA ARG A 260 -7.26 -1.01 -3.84
C ARG A 260 -6.15 -0.51 -4.75
N ALA A 261 -4.97 -1.04 -4.49
CA ALA A 261 -3.74 -0.77 -5.21
C ALA A 261 -3.33 -2.09 -5.89
N PHE A 262 -3.18 -2.09 -7.22
CA PHE A 262 -2.93 -3.26 -8.04
C PHE A 262 -1.50 -3.23 -8.57
N SER A 263 -0.64 -4.12 -8.08
CA SER A 263 0.77 -4.19 -8.49
C SER A 263 0.93 -4.87 -9.85
N LEU A 264 1.48 -4.18 -10.85
CA LEU A 264 1.83 -4.81 -12.13
C LEU A 264 3.00 -5.79 -12.00
N LEU A 265 3.91 -5.52 -11.06
CA LEU A 265 5.02 -6.43 -10.76
C LEU A 265 4.50 -7.81 -10.35
N GLN A 266 3.38 -7.84 -9.62
CA GLN A 266 2.72 -9.09 -9.26
C GLN A 266 1.80 -9.61 -10.37
N ALA A 267 1.04 -8.72 -11.01
CA ALA A 267 -0.01 -9.12 -11.95
C ALA A 267 0.52 -9.63 -13.29
N ASP A 268 1.60 -9.02 -13.78
CA ASP A 268 2.21 -9.28 -15.09
C ASP A 268 3.69 -9.71 -14.97
N GLY A 269 4.18 -9.88 -13.74
CA GLY A 269 5.58 -10.24 -13.45
C GLY A 269 6.59 -9.12 -13.66
N ALA A 270 6.16 -7.97 -14.22
CA ALA A 270 7.02 -6.84 -14.54
C ALA A 270 6.22 -5.54 -14.62
N ALA A 271 6.91 -4.42 -14.40
CA ALA A 271 6.37 -3.10 -14.69
C ALA A 271 6.18 -2.93 -16.20
N TRP A 272 5.21 -2.10 -16.59
CA TRP A 272 4.99 -1.79 -18.00
C TRP A 272 5.88 -0.63 -18.42
N ARG A 273 6.89 -0.93 -19.23
CA ARG A 273 7.69 0.12 -19.89
C ARG A 273 6.79 0.95 -20.80
N CYS A 274 6.97 2.26 -20.75
CA CYS A 274 6.23 3.20 -21.57
C CYS A 274 7.11 4.35 -22.03
N THR A 275 6.70 5.00 -23.11
CA THR A 275 7.35 6.16 -23.70
C THR A 275 6.41 7.37 -23.70
N ARG A 276 6.99 8.56 -23.79
CA ARG A 276 6.24 9.80 -23.97
C ARG A 276 5.33 9.70 -25.19
N GLY A 277 4.05 10.02 -25.00
CA GLY A 277 3.03 9.92 -26.05
C GLY A 277 2.26 8.61 -26.07
N ASP A 278 2.74 7.56 -25.38
CA ASP A 278 1.95 6.34 -25.16
C ASP A 278 0.64 6.69 -24.45
N ARG A 279 -0.38 5.87 -24.69
CA ARG A 279 -1.72 6.08 -24.15
C ARG A 279 -2.14 4.91 -23.27
N LEU A 280 -2.43 5.18 -22.00
CA LEU A 280 -3.09 4.24 -21.11
C LEU A 280 -4.60 4.44 -21.23
N GLU A 281 -5.30 3.41 -21.69
CA GLU A 281 -6.77 3.36 -21.74
C GLU A 281 -7.31 2.48 -20.62
N VAL A 282 -8.38 2.96 -19.98
CA VAL A 282 -9.07 2.25 -18.90
C VAL A 282 -10.52 2.04 -19.32
N ARG A 283 -10.92 0.79 -19.48
CA ARG A 283 -12.27 0.41 -19.89
C ARG A 283 -12.90 -0.55 -18.86
N PRO A 284 -14.23 -0.69 -18.80
CA PRO A 284 -14.84 -1.81 -18.11
C PRO A 284 -14.29 -3.09 -18.71
N ALA A 285 -13.94 -4.05 -17.88
CA ALA A 285 -13.64 -5.37 -18.41
C ALA A 285 -14.93 -6.05 -18.89
N GLU A 286 -14.80 -6.81 -19.96
CA GLU A 286 -15.91 -7.56 -20.54
C GLU A 286 -15.67 -9.06 -20.38
N GLY A 287 -16.78 -9.78 -20.23
CA GLY A 287 -16.79 -11.24 -20.15
C GLY A 287 -16.44 -11.81 -18.78
N THR A 288 -16.74 -13.09 -18.64
CA THR A 288 -16.46 -13.90 -17.45
C THR A 288 -15.05 -14.46 -17.49
N GLY A 289 -14.63 -15.11 -16.41
CA GLY A 289 -13.38 -15.86 -16.36
C GLY A 289 -12.40 -15.31 -15.33
N ARG A 290 -11.10 -15.54 -15.59
CA ARG A 290 -10.02 -15.19 -14.66
C ARG A 290 -9.51 -13.77 -14.89
N TYR A 291 -9.37 -13.07 -13.77
CA TYR A 291 -8.89 -11.72 -13.63
C TYR A 291 -7.70 -11.72 -12.66
N TYR A 292 -6.80 -10.74 -12.79
CA TYR A 292 -5.90 -10.43 -11.70
C TYR A 292 -6.70 -9.83 -10.54
N ALA A 293 -6.46 -10.32 -9.33
CA ALA A 293 -7.15 -9.86 -8.13
C ALA A 293 -6.14 -9.71 -7.01
N GLU A 294 -6.14 -8.54 -6.37
CA GLU A 294 -5.42 -8.31 -5.13
C GLU A 294 -6.12 -9.00 -3.95
N PHE A 295 -5.48 -8.96 -2.78
CA PHE A 295 -6.05 -9.52 -1.57
C PHE A 295 -7.49 -9.04 -1.30
N GLU A 296 -8.37 -9.98 -0.93
CA GLU A 296 -9.81 -9.79 -0.69
C GLU A 296 -10.65 -9.43 -1.93
N LEU A 297 -10.11 -9.61 -3.14
CA LEU A 297 -10.85 -9.48 -4.39
C LEU A 297 -11.03 -10.84 -5.07
N ARG A 298 -12.13 -11.01 -5.81
CA ARG A 298 -12.44 -12.25 -6.53
C ARG A 298 -11.62 -12.36 -7.80
N ALA A 299 -10.79 -13.39 -7.93
CA ALA A 299 -10.02 -13.67 -9.14
C ALA A 299 -10.85 -14.26 -10.30
N HIS A 300 -12.04 -14.81 -10.01
CA HIS A 300 -12.95 -15.34 -11.02
C HIS A 300 -14.28 -14.61 -10.97
N LEU A 301 -14.70 -14.06 -12.11
CA LEU A 301 -15.97 -13.35 -12.25
C LEU A 301 -16.92 -14.17 -13.11
N SER A 302 -18.08 -14.50 -12.55
CA SER A 302 -19.12 -15.31 -13.21
C SER A 302 -20.15 -14.45 -13.95
N ALA A 303 -20.21 -13.16 -13.62
CA ALA A 303 -20.99 -12.15 -14.33
C ALA A 303 -20.28 -10.79 -14.23
N ILE A 304 -20.62 -9.86 -15.12
CA ILE A 304 -20.20 -8.46 -14.99
C ILE A 304 -21.46 -7.60 -14.87
N SER A 305 -21.60 -6.94 -13.73
CA SER A 305 -22.71 -6.03 -13.43
C SER A 305 -22.69 -4.79 -14.33
N ARG A 306 -23.87 -4.31 -14.71
CA ARG A 306 -24.09 -3.03 -15.39
C ARG A 306 -25.19 -2.25 -14.64
N PRO A 307 -25.13 -0.90 -14.55
CA PRO A 307 -24.12 -0.01 -15.12
C PRO A 307 -22.78 -0.05 -14.35
N PHE A 308 -21.71 0.34 -15.04
CA PHE A 308 -20.37 0.46 -14.45
C PHE A 308 -20.27 1.78 -13.67
N GLN A 309 -19.71 1.75 -12.46
CA GLN A 309 -19.44 2.97 -11.69
C GLN A 309 -17.97 3.40 -11.89
N PRO A 310 -17.69 4.73 -12.00
CA PRO A 310 -16.33 5.24 -12.02
C PRO A 310 -15.52 4.67 -10.86
N SER A 311 -14.37 4.09 -11.17
CA SER A 311 -13.57 3.37 -10.17
C SER A 311 -12.08 3.61 -10.31
N PHE A 312 -11.59 4.35 -11.30
CA PHE A 312 -10.14 4.50 -11.53
C PHE A 312 -9.59 5.77 -10.89
N ALA A 313 -8.69 5.63 -9.92
CA ALA A 313 -8.11 6.74 -9.15
C ALA A 313 -6.74 7.19 -9.68
N GLY A 314 -6.15 6.47 -10.64
CA GLY A 314 -4.86 6.81 -11.24
C GLY A 314 -3.88 5.65 -11.26
N PHE A 315 -2.62 5.96 -11.54
CA PHE A 315 -1.53 4.98 -11.62
C PHE A 315 -0.20 5.54 -11.16
N LEU A 316 0.69 4.63 -10.76
CA LEU A 316 2.05 4.96 -10.33
C LEU A 316 3.00 4.77 -11.50
N LEU A 317 3.62 5.87 -11.94
CA LEU A 317 4.65 5.90 -12.97
C LEU A 317 6.02 6.09 -12.30
N GLU A 318 6.95 5.19 -12.56
CA GLU A 318 8.33 5.31 -12.11
C GLU A 318 9.22 5.78 -13.26
N VAL A 319 9.98 6.83 -13.02
CA VAL A 319 10.79 7.53 -14.04
C VAL A 319 12.22 7.71 -13.53
N ALA A 320 13.17 7.95 -14.43
CA ALA A 320 14.52 8.34 -14.02
C ALA A 320 14.49 9.61 -13.17
N GLU A 321 15.39 9.68 -12.18
CA GLU A 321 15.61 10.91 -11.39
C GLU A 321 16.16 12.08 -12.21
#